data_AF-A0A4Q3UK94-F1
#
_entry.id   AF-A0A4Q3UK94-F1
#
_cell.length_a   1.000
_cell.length_b   1.000
_cell.length_c   1.000
_cell.angle_alpha   90.00
_cell.angle_beta   90.00
_cell.angle_gamma   90.00
#
_symmetry.space_group_name_H-M   'P 1'
#
loop_
_entity.id
_entity.type
_entity.pdbx_description
1 polymer ?
#
loop_
_entity_poly.entity_id
_entity_poly.type
_entity_poly.pdbx_seq_one_letter_code
_entity_poly.pdbx_strand_id
1 'polypeptide(L)'
;MGSQYLDTGWIGIAITLMVVAFVLFNISRAKRGKELFIRRIAGLNAIDEAVGRATELGKPVFMVPGLSDNINAKSMQAINIFAYVSRVASRFSNPIMVCCYNASILAVAQEVIRDVYQQEGAVEKYDPDSVRFISDRQFAFAASTAGLMLREQAAACFFLGEFYAESLILAETANSIGAIQVASSTELTQTPFFIAACDYVLIGDEFYAASAYLTRQPVLVGSLIGQDWGKLTLASMVAVGVISTTIQMTGAPVTSTFKEEKLDKPRRLKQSETTFTHLLKPDTSKLEEEFKKNNRREKEPKTDETGASQGTADQGGQ
;
A
#
# COMPACT_ATOMS: atom_id res chain seq x y z
N MET A 1 11.15 7.42 24.01
CA MET A 1 9.76 7.30 23.51
C MET A 1 8.85 7.80 24.62
N GLY A 2 8.17 8.94 24.42
CA GLY A 2 7.56 9.73 25.49
C GLY A 2 6.28 9.13 26.09
N SER A 3 6.02 9.45 27.36
CA SER A 3 4.88 8.92 28.15
C SER A 3 3.49 9.20 27.55
N GLN A 4 3.39 10.10 26.56
CA GLN A 4 2.17 10.39 25.82
C GLN A 4 1.63 9.19 25.02
N TYR A 5 2.50 8.25 24.62
CA TYR A 5 2.10 7.03 23.90
C TYR A 5 1.43 6.00 24.83
N LEU A 6 1.78 5.98 26.12
CA LEU A 6 1.22 5.06 27.10
C LEU A 6 -0.16 5.54 27.62
N ASP A 7 -0.38 6.85 27.74
CA ASP A 7 -1.68 7.41 28.18
C ASP A 7 -2.78 7.40 27.11
N THR A 8 -2.41 7.38 25.82
CA THR A 8 -3.37 7.44 24.68
C THR A 8 -3.55 6.08 24.00
N GLY A 9 -2.75 5.06 24.37
CA GLY A 9 -2.76 3.75 23.70
C GLY A 9 -4.11 3.01 23.77
N TRP A 10 -4.88 3.22 24.83
CA TRP A 10 -6.22 2.63 24.98
C TRP A 10 -7.22 3.13 23.93
N ILE A 11 -7.05 4.36 23.43
CA ILE A 11 -7.91 4.91 22.36
C ILE A 11 -7.65 4.18 21.05
N GLY A 12 -6.37 3.92 20.72
CA GLY A 12 -6.00 3.14 19.54
C GLY A 12 -6.55 1.71 19.59
N ILE A 13 -6.51 1.08 20.76
CA ILE A 13 -7.10 -0.25 20.99
C ILE A 13 -8.62 -0.20 20.83
N ALA A 14 -9.29 0.79 21.42
CA ALA A 14 -10.74 0.95 21.31
C ALA A 14 -11.20 1.15 19.86
N ILE A 15 -10.49 1.99 19.09
CA ILE A 15 -10.76 2.20 17.66
C ILE A 15 -10.56 0.89 16.89
N THR A 16 -9.48 0.15 17.17
CA THR A 16 -9.21 -1.14 16.52
C THR A 16 -10.32 -2.14 16.80
N LEU A 17 -10.75 -2.28 18.06
CA LEU A 17 -11.85 -3.16 18.45
C LEU A 17 -13.18 -2.75 17.81
N MET A 18 -13.44 -1.44 17.69
CA MET A 18 -14.61 -0.91 17.01
C MET A 18 -14.63 -1.31 15.53
N VAL A 19 -13.51 -1.16 14.81
CA VAL A 19 -13.40 -1.56 13.40
C VAL A 19 -13.58 -3.08 13.25
N VAL A 20 -12.95 -3.87 14.12
CA VAL A 20 -13.14 -5.34 14.15
C VAL A 20 -14.61 -5.70 14.37
N ALA A 21 -15.29 -5.04 15.31
CA ALA A 21 -16.71 -5.25 15.57
C ALA A 21 -17.58 -4.92 14.34
N PHE A 22 -17.31 -3.82 13.64
CA PHE A 22 -18.02 -3.46 12.40
C PHE A 22 -17.83 -4.51 11.30
N VAL A 23 -16.62 -5.02 11.14
CA VAL A 23 -16.31 -6.08 10.16
C VAL A 23 -17.07 -7.36 10.50
N LEU A 24 -16.95 -7.85 11.73
CA LEU A 24 -17.62 -9.08 12.16
C LEU A 24 -19.16 -8.97 12.09
N PHE A 25 -19.71 -7.81 12.46
CA PHE A 25 -21.13 -7.54 12.36
C PHE A 25 -21.62 -7.61 10.90
N ASN A 26 -20.90 -6.96 9.98
CA ASN A 26 -21.27 -6.98 8.56
C ASN A 26 -21.07 -8.36 7.91
N ILE A 27 -20.05 -9.12 8.29
CA ILE A 27 -19.88 -10.52 7.85
C ILE A 27 -21.05 -11.39 8.33
N SER A 28 -21.46 -11.25 9.60
CA SER A 28 -22.62 -11.97 10.13
C SER A 28 -23.91 -11.59 9.39
N ARG A 29 -24.07 -10.30 9.07
CA ARG A 29 -25.19 -9.79 8.28
C ARG A 29 -25.21 -10.36 6.85
N ALA A 30 -24.05 -10.42 6.20
CA ALA A 30 -23.90 -11.00 4.85
C ALA A 30 -24.21 -12.50 4.84
N LYS A 31 -23.70 -13.25 5.83
CA LYS A 31 -23.96 -14.70 5.95
C LYS A 31 -25.43 -15.04 6.21
N ARG A 32 -26.20 -14.13 6.80
CA ARG A 32 -27.64 -14.28 7.05
C ARG A 32 -28.52 -14.02 5.82
N GLY A 33 -27.93 -13.93 4.62
CA GLY A 33 -28.66 -13.79 3.36
C GLY A 33 -29.24 -12.38 3.12
N LYS A 34 -28.84 -11.37 3.92
CA LYS A 34 -29.16 -9.99 3.57
C LYS A 34 -28.26 -9.59 2.40
N GLU A 35 -28.86 -9.31 1.25
CA GLU A 35 -28.12 -8.76 0.12
C GLU A 35 -27.52 -7.42 0.52
N LEU A 36 -26.21 -7.42 0.74
CA LEU A 36 -25.49 -6.21 1.06
C LEU A 36 -25.19 -5.48 -0.26
N PHE A 37 -25.70 -4.26 -0.37
CA PHE A 37 -25.45 -3.42 -1.53
C PHE A 37 -23.98 -3.00 -1.56
N ILE A 38 -23.31 -3.29 -2.69
CA ILE A 38 -21.97 -2.79 -3.01
C ILE A 38 -22.13 -1.80 -4.16
N ARG A 39 -21.43 -0.66 -4.10
CA ARG A 39 -21.40 0.29 -5.22
C ARG A 39 -20.90 -0.41 -6.48
N ARG A 40 -21.53 -0.13 -7.62
CA ARG A 40 -21.06 -0.62 -8.92
C ARG A 40 -19.70 -0.01 -9.25
N ILE A 41 -18.76 -0.86 -9.65
CA ILE A 41 -17.43 -0.46 -10.13
C ILE A 41 -17.41 -0.65 -11.64
N ALA A 42 -17.26 0.44 -12.39
CA ALA A 42 -17.41 0.44 -13.85
C ALA A 42 -16.45 -0.57 -14.52
N GLY A 43 -15.16 -0.52 -14.15
CA GLY A 43 -14.16 -1.43 -14.73
C GLY A 43 -14.38 -2.91 -14.42
N LEU A 44 -15.09 -3.26 -13.35
CA LEU A 44 -15.42 -4.66 -13.05
C LEU A 44 -16.63 -5.15 -13.85
N ASN A 45 -17.59 -4.28 -14.17
CA ASN A 45 -18.70 -4.65 -15.05
C ASN A 45 -18.23 -4.82 -16.50
N ALA A 46 -17.20 -4.08 -16.91
CA ALA A 46 -16.60 -4.19 -18.23
C ALA A 46 -15.85 -5.52 -18.46
N ILE A 47 -15.55 -6.30 -17.42
CA ILE A 47 -14.85 -7.58 -17.55
C ILE A 47 -15.68 -8.56 -18.40
N ASP A 48 -16.95 -8.74 -18.06
CA ASP A 48 -17.83 -9.69 -18.76
C ASP A 48 -18.06 -9.26 -20.22
N GLU A 49 -18.19 -7.94 -20.45
CA GLU A 49 -18.29 -7.35 -21.81
C GLU A 49 -17.01 -7.57 -22.62
N ALA A 50 -15.84 -7.33 -22.03
CA ALA A 50 -14.56 -7.48 -22.69
C ALA A 50 -14.29 -8.94 -23.07
N VAL A 51 -14.60 -9.89 -22.18
CA VAL A 51 -14.49 -11.33 -22.47
C VAL A 51 -15.52 -11.77 -23.52
N GLY A 52 -16.75 -11.23 -23.46
CA GLY A 52 -17.78 -11.46 -24.47
C GLY A 52 -17.34 -11.01 -25.86
N ARG A 53 -16.83 -9.78 -26.00
CA ARG A 53 -16.29 -9.27 -27.27
C ARG A 53 -15.11 -10.09 -27.77
N ALA A 54 -14.21 -10.50 -26.89
CA ALA A 54 -13.08 -11.35 -27.26
C ALA A 54 -13.54 -12.71 -27.81
N THR A 55 -14.59 -13.27 -27.21
CA THR A 55 -15.26 -14.49 -27.71
C THR A 55 -15.89 -14.28 -29.08
N GLU A 56 -16.64 -13.18 -29.27
CA GLU A 56 -17.29 -12.86 -30.56
C GLU A 56 -16.28 -12.69 -31.70
N LEU A 57 -15.09 -12.17 -31.38
CA LEU A 57 -14.01 -11.97 -32.34
C LEU A 57 -13.10 -13.21 -32.52
N GLY A 58 -13.26 -14.25 -31.68
CA GLY A 58 -12.37 -15.43 -31.68
C GLY A 58 -10.91 -15.08 -31.36
N LYS A 59 -10.68 -14.03 -30.59
CA LYS A 59 -9.36 -13.45 -30.30
C LYS A 59 -9.04 -13.55 -28.81
N PRO A 60 -7.76 -13.72 -28.42
CA PRO A 60 -7.41 -14.02 -27.05
C PRO A 60 -7.66 -12.87 -26.08
N VAL A 61 -7.93 -13.25 -24.83
CA VAL A 61 -7.93 -12.37 -23.66
C VAL A 61 -6.54 -12.33 -23.05
N PHE A 62 -5.94 -11.15 -23.04
CA PHE A 62 -4.59 -10.91 -22.57
C PHE A 62 -4.60 -10.41 -21.12
N MET A 63 -3.73 -10.93 -20.27
CA MET A 63 -3.71 -10.61 -18.83
C MET A 63 -2.27 -10.41 -18.34
N VAL A 64 -2.02 -9.34 -17.59
CA VAL A 64 -0.69 -9.01 -17.04
C VAL A 64 -0.80 -8.68 -15.55
N PRO A 65 -0.23 -9.50 -14.64
CA PRO A 65 -0.35 -9.34 -13.19
C PRO A 65 0.64 -8.32 -12.60
N GLY A 66 1.05 -7.32 -13.38
CA GLY A 66 2.10 -6.37 -13.03
C GLY A 66 3.50 -6.99 -12.94
N LEU A 67 4.45 -6.17 -12.48
CA LEU A 67 5.89 -6.44 -12.42
C LEU A 67 6.39 -6.69 -10.99
N SER A 68 5.56 -7.25 -10.12
CA SER A 68 6.01 -7.56 -8.76
C SER A 68 7.13 -8.61 -8.76
N ASP A 69 8.22 -8.30 -8.06
CA ASP A 69 9.39 -9.19 -7.95
C ASP A 69 9.13 -10.46 -7.13
N ASN A 70 8.10 -10.45 -6.28
CA ASN A 70 7.74 -11.56 -5.41
C ASN A 70 6.22 -11.73 -5.34
N ILE A 71 5.80 -12.89 -4.85
CA ILE A 71 4.39 -13.13 -4.49
C ILE A 71 4.04 -12.21 -3.31
N ASN A 72 3.09 -11.31 -3.52
CA ASN A 72 2.64 -10.35 -2.53
C ASN A 72 1.12 -10.16 -2.65
N ALA A 73 0.52 -9.39 -1.75
CA ALA A 73 -0.93 -9.18 -1.75
C ALA A 73 -1.44 -8.54 -3.06
N LYS A 74 -0.64 -7.69 -3.71
CA LYS A 74 -1.01 -7.02 -4.97
C LYS A 74 -1.05 -8.02 -6.13
N SER A 75 0.00 -8.83 -6.30
CA SER A 75 0.07 -9.83 -7.37
C SER A 75 -0.96 -10.94 -7.16
N MET A 76 -1.20 -11.37 -5.92
CA MET A 76 -2.28 -12.32 -5.62
C MET A 76 -3.67 -11.76 -5.91
N GLN A 77 -3.91 -10.47 -5.63
CA GLN A 77 -5.18 -9.82 -5.97
C GLN A 77 -5.41 -9.78 -7.48
N ALA A 78 -4.36 -9.50 -8.28
CA ALA A 78 -4.44 -9.56 -9.74
C ALA A 78 -4.77 -10.98 -10.24
N ILE A 79 -4.05 -12.00 -9.73
CA ILE A 79 -4.29 -13.41 -10.08
C ILE A 79 -5.71 -13.85 -9.71
N ASN A 80 -6.25 -13.42 -8.57
CA ASN A 80 -7.62 -13.73 -8.17
C ASN A 80 -8.66 -13.12 -9.14
N ILE A 81 -8.41 -11.92 -9.66
CA ILE A 81 -9.26 -11.32 -10.70
C ILE A 81 -9.13 -12.14 -11.99
N PHE A 82 -7.91 -12.51 -12.37
CA PHE A 82 -7.68 -13.35 -13.55
C PHE A 82 -8.31 -14.74 -13.44
N ALA A 83 -8.40 -15.31 -12.24
CA ALA A 83 -9.14 -16.55 -12.02
C ALA A 83 -10.63 -16.39 -12.39
N TYR A 84 -11.24 -15.24 -12.07
CA TYR A 84 -12.60 -14.92 -12.50
C TYR A 84 -12.67 -14.70 -14.02
N VAL A 85 -11.76 -13.91 -14.60
CA VAL A 85 -11.71 -13.67 -16.06
C VAL A 85 -11.58 -14.98 -16.83
N SER A 86 -10.65 -15.85 -16.42
CA SER A 86 -10.44 -17.18 -17.02
C SER A 86 -11.63 -18.10 -16.85
N ARG A 87 -12.37 -18.00 -15.73
CA ARG A 87 -13.62 -18.74 -15.53
C ARG A 87 -14.69 -18.32 -16.54
N VAL A 88 -14.82 -17.02 -16.79
CA VAL A 88 -15.76 -16.52 -17.80
C VAL A 88 -15.28 -16.94 -19.20
N ALA A 89 -13.98 -16.82 -19.50
CA ALA A 89 -13.42 -17.18 -20.79
C ALA A 89 -13.53 -18.68 -21.11
N SER A 90 -13.35 -19.56 -20.12
CA SER A 90 -13.40 -21.03 -20.32
C SER A 90 -14.79 -21.52 -20.71
N ARG A 91 -15.86 -20.89 -20.21
CA ARG A 91 -17.26 -21.19 -20.57
C ARG A 91 -17.53 -21.01 -22.06
N PHE A 92 -16.85 -20.04 -22.68
CA PHE A 92 -16.99 -19.74 -24.10
C PHE A 92 -15.83 -20.27 -24.95
N SER A 93 -14.93 -21.07 -24.37
CA SER A 93 -13.73 -21.60 -25.04
C SER A 93 -12.84 -20.52 -25.67
N ASN A 94 -12.81 -19.33 -25.05
CA ASN A 94 -12.01 -18.21 -25.53
C ASN A 94 -10.54 -18.41 -25.10
N PRO A 95 -9.55 -18.31 -26.01
CA PRO A 95 -8.15 -18.40 -25.63
C PRO A 95 -7.77 -17.30 -24.63
N ILE A 96 -6.96 -17.68 -23.64
CA ILE A 96 -6.40 -16.74 -22.66
C ILE A 96 -4.88 -16.74 -22.77
N MET A 97 -4.26 -15.58 -22.51
CA MET A 97 -2.82 -15.44 -22.41
C MET A 97 -2.47 -14.58 -21.19
N VAL A 98 -1.78 -15.17 -20.22
CA VAL A 98 -1.25 -14.49 -19.04
C VAL A 98 0.26 -14.32 -19.21
N CYS A 99 0.74 -13.08 -19.20
CA CYS A 99 2.17 -12.77 -19.30
C CYS A 99 2.74 -12.37 -17.94
N CYS A 100 3.60 -13.22 -17.39
CA CYS A 100 4.22 -13.03 -16.09
C CYS A 100 5.64 -12.49 -16.21
N TYR A 101 5.94 -11.47 -15.40
CA TYR A 101 7.28 -10.89 -15.26
C TYR A 101 8.23 -11.73 -14.40
N ASN A 102 7.67 -12.53 -13.48
CA ASN A 102 8.43 -13.28 -12.48
C ASN A 102 8.03 -14.76 -12.46
N ALA A 103 9.01 -15.65 -12.23
CA ALA A 103 8.81 -17.10 -12.24
C ALA A 103 7.98 -17.62 -11.06
N SER A 104 8.04 -16.98 -9.88
CA SER A 104 7.19 -17.33 -8.75
C SER A 104 5.72 -16.99 -9.03
N ILE A 105 5.46 -15.86 -9.68
CA ILE A 105 4.11 -15.47 -10.12
C ILE A 105 3.61 -16.43 -11.21
N LEU A 106 4.47 -16.83 -12.15
CA LEU A 106 4.16 -17.83 -13.18
C LEU A 106 3.60 -19.11 -12.55
N ALA A 107 4.31 -19.69 -11.59
CA ALA A 107 3.94 -20.96 -10.98
C ALA A 107 2.56 -20.89 -10.30
N VAL A 108 2.30 -19.81 -9.58
CA VAL A 108 0.99 -19.59 -8.92
C VAL A 108 -0.11 -19.35 -9.95
N ALA A 109 0.14 -18.53 -10.96
CA ALA A 109 -0.84 -18.25 -12.00
C ALA A 109 -1.20 -19.52 -12.78
N GLN A 110 -0.22 -20.35 -13.15
CA GLN A 110 -0.45 -21.62 -13.82
C GLN A 110 -1.36 -22.55 -13.00
N GLU A 111 -1.09 -22.69 -11.70
CA GLU A 111 -1.89 -23.53 -10.83
C GLU A 111 -3.32 -22.99 -10.68
N VAL A 112 -3.47 -21.70 -10.39
CA VAL A 112 -4.78 -21.07 -10.22
C VAL A 112 -5.62 -21.16 -11.50
N ILE A 113 -5.02 -20.90 -12.66
CA ILE A 113 -5.75 -21.00 -13.93
C ILE A 113 -6.11 -22.47 -14.23
N ARG A 114 -5.21 -23.42 -14.02
CA ARG A 114 -5.52 -24.85 -14.18
C ARG A 114 -6.69 -25.28 -13.28
N ASP A 115 -6.67 -24.87 -12.01
CA ASP A 115 -7.74 -25.13 -11.04
C ASP A 115 -9.08 -24.57 -11.51
N VAL A 116 -9.09 -23.38 -12.12
CA VAL A 116 -10.29 -22.78 -12.70
C VAL A 116 -10.84 -23.65 -13.83
N TYR A 117 -10.00 -24.12 -14.76
CA TYR A 117 -10.44 -25.02 -15.83
C TYR A 117 -10.93 -26.36 -15.28
N GLN A 118 -10.32 -26.86 -14.20
CA GLN A 118 -10.78 -28.07 -13.53
C GLN A 118 -12.15 -27.90 -12.86
N GLN A 119 -12.37 -26.77 -12.17
CA GLN A 119 -13.65 -26.46 -11.53
C GLN A 119 -14.79 -26.28 -12.54
N GLU A 120 -14.50 -25.70 -13.71
CA GLU A 120 -15.49 -25.56 -14.79
C GLU A 120 -15.64 -26.83 -15.65
N GLY A 121 -14.92 -27.91 -15.32
CA GLY A 121 -15.00 -29.19 -16.04
C GLY A 121 -14.48 -29.14 -17.48
N ALA A 122 -13.58 -28.19 -17.79
CA ALA A 122 -13.04 -27.93 -19.12
C ALA A 122 -11.52 -28.18 -19.18
N VAL A 123 -11.01 -29.15 -18.42
CA VAL A 123 -9.56 -29.44 -18.30
C VAL A 123 -8.92 -29.71 -19.66
N GLU A 124 -9.64 -30.35 -20.57
CA GLU A 124 -9.21 -30.64 -21.94
C GLU A 124 -8.97 -29.39 -22.79
N LYS A 125 -9.54 -28.24 -22.40
CA LYS A 125 -9.34 -26.93 -23.05
C LYS A 125 -8.23 -26.09 -22.42
N TYR A 126 -7.66 -26.56 -21.30
CA TYR A 126 -6.54 -25.85 -20.67
C TYR A 126 -5.29 -25.98 -21.54
N ASP A 127 -4.77 -24.84 -21.99
CA ASP A 127 -3.49 -24.78 -22.68
C ASP A 127 -2.37 -24.53 -21.65
N PRO A 128 -1.38 -25.44 -21.51
CA PRO A 128 -0.21 -25.22 -20.65
C PRO A 128 0.59 -23.96 -20.99
N ASP A 129 0.58 -23.55 -22.26
CA ASP A 129 1.26 -22.36 -22.74
C ASP A 129 0.40 -21.09 -22.60
N SER A 130 -0.79 -21.18 -22.00
CA SER A 130 -1.63 -20.00 -21.74
C SER A 130 -1.03 -19.05 -20.70
N VAL A 131 -0.16 -19.52 -19.81
CA VAL A 131 0.52 -18.69 -18.81
C VAL A 131 2.02 -18.77 -19.05
N ARG A 132 2.63 -17.65 -19.43
CA ARG A 132 4.02 -17.59 -19.91
C ARG A 132 4.86 -16.65 -19.06
N PHE A 133 6.08 -17.08 -18.75
CA PHE A 133 7.12 -16.18 -18.31
C PHE A 133 7.73 -15.49 -19.54
N ILE A 134 7.84 -14.18 -19.49
CA ILE A 134 8.32 -13.38 -20.62
C ILE A 134 9.75 -12.91 -20.39
N SER A 135 9.97 -12.14 -19.32
CA SER A 135 11.29 -11.64 -18.93
C SER A 135 11.18 -11.00 -17.55
N ASP A 136 12.27 -11.07 -16.78
CA ASP A 136 12.50 -10.38 -15.50
C ASP A 136 13.16 -9.00 -15.68
N ARG A 137 13.15 -8.45 -16.90
CA ARG A 137 13.67 -7.11 -17.22
C ARG A 137 12.55 -6.25 -17.79
N GLN A 138 12.20 -5.18 -17.08
CA GLN A 138 11.04 -4.33 -17.36
C GLN A 138 10.79 -4.02 -18.85
N PHE A 139 11.76 -3.44 -19.57
CA PHE A 139 11.56 -3.07 -20.97
C PHE A 139 11.59 -4.26 -21.93
N ALA A 140 12.32 -5.33 -21.60
CA ALA A 140 12.27 -6.57 -22.38
C ALA A 140 10.91 -7.25 -22.23
N PHE A 141 10.36 -7.24 -21.01
CA PHE A 141 9.01 -7.68 -20.71
C PHE A 141 7.99 -6.85 -21.50
N ALA A 142 8.08 -5.52 -21.45
CA ALA A 142 7.19 -4.62 -22.17
C ALA A 142 7.21 -4.86 -23.68
N ALA A 143 8.40 -4.88 -24.30
CA ALA A 143 8.55 -5.08 -25.74
C ALA A 143 8.06 -6.45 -26.21
N SER A 144 8.37 -7.50 -25.45
CA SER A 144 7.94 -8.87 -25.78
C SER A 144 6.44 -9.03 -25.62
N THR A 145 5.87 -8.50 -24.54
CA THR A 145 4.42 -8.52 -24.29
C THR A 145 3.67 -7.72 -25.34
N ALA A 146 4.18 -6.54 -25.71
CA ALA A 146 3.66 -5.74 -26.81
C ALA A 146 3.69 -6.51 -28.15
N GLY A 147 4.82 -7.15 -28.47
CA GLY A 147 4.94 -7.98 -29.67
C GLY A 147 3.96 -9.15 -29.69
N LEU A 148 3.71 -9.79 -28.54
CA LEU A 148 2.69 -10.83 -28.41
C LEU A 148 1.27 -10.28 -28.63
N MET A 149 0.92 -9.14 -28.03
CA MET A 149 -0.39 -8.51 -28.24
C MET A 149 -0.62 -8.18 -29.71
N LEU A 150 0.38 -7.64 -30.39
CA LEU A 150 0.32 -7.32 -31.83
C LEU A 150 0.20 -8.58 -32.69
N ARG A 151 0.93 -9.65 -32.38
CA ARG A 151 0.92 -10.88 -33.16
C ARG A 151 -0.38 -11.65 -33.02
N GLU A 152 -0.83 -11.83 -31.78
CA GLU A 152 -2.03 -12.61 -31.47
C GLU A 152 -3.32 -11.80 -31.64
N GLN A 153 -3.20 -10.49 -31.86
CA GLN A 153 -4.32 -9.58 -32.07
C GLN A 153 -5.35 -9.67 -30.93
N ALA A 154 -4.89 -9.50 -29.68
CA ALA A 154 -5.74 -9.56 -28.50
C ALA A 154 -6.98 -8.66 -28.63
N ALA A 155 -8.14 -9.15 -28.18
CA ALA A 155 -9.39 -8.38 -28.21
C ALA A 155 -9.75 -7.71 -26.88
N ALA A 156 -9.20 -8.22 -25.78
CA ALA A 156 -9.32 -7.65 -24.45
C ALA A 156 -7.99 -7.78 -23.72
N CYS A 157 -7.59 -6.73 -23.01
CA CYS A 157 -6.35 -6.66 -22.24
C CYS A 157 -6.64 -6.23 -20.80
N PHE A 158 -6.16 -7.01 -19.84
CA PHE A 158 -6.28 -6.74 -18.42
C PHE A 158 -4.89 -6.45 -17.83
N PHE A 159 -4.68 -5.21 -17.40
CA PHE A 159 -3.41 -4.76 -16.81
C PHE A 159 -3.62 -4.47 -15.33
N LEU A 160 -3.44 -5.48 -14.47
CA LEU A 160 -3.80 -5.40 -13.06
C LEU A 160 -2.60 -5.70 -12.17
N GLY A 161 -2.20 -4.75 -11.31
CA GLY A 161 -1.15 -4.98 -10.32
C GLY A 161 -0.21 -3.80 -10.11
N GLU A 162 1.08 -4.09 -10.05
CA GLU A 162 2.15 -3.11 -9.88
C GLU A 162 2.77 -2.82 -11.23
N PHE A 163 2.73 -1.56 -11.66
CA PHE A 163 3.29 -1.14 -12.94
C PHE A 163 4.17 0.09 -12.74
N TYR A 164 5.05 0.30 -13.71
CA TYR A 164 5.97 1.42 -13.84
C TYR A 164 5.90 1.97 -15.29
N ALA A 165 7.04 2.38 -15.84
CA ALA A 165 7.14 3.01 -17.16
C ALA A 165 6.59 2.18 -18.34
N GLU A 166 6.47 0.86 -18.19
CA GLU A 166 5.89 -0.03 -19.19
C GLU A 166 4.37 0.10 -19.34
N SER A 167 3.68 0.71 -18.36
CA SER A 167 2.22 0.88 -18.37
C SER A 167 1.71 1.50 -19.67
N LEU A 168 2.28 2.62 -20.11
CA LEU A 168 1.92 3.28 -21.37
C LEU A 168 2.23 2.44 -22.60
N ILE A 169 3.38 1.74 -22.60
CA ILE A 169 3.77 0.89 -23.74
C ILE A 169 2.72 -0.20 -23.93
N LEU A 170 2.31 -0.85 -22.84
CA LEU A 170 1.31 -1.92 -22.89
C LEU A 170 -0.07 -1.37 -23.28
N ALA A 171 -0.51 -0.27 -22.65
CA ALA A 171 -1.81 0.34 -22.92
C ALA A 171 -1.93 0.85 -24.36
N GLU A 172 -0.97 1.63 -24.87
CA GLU A 172 -1.03 2.13 -26.24
C GLU A 172 -0.91 1.00 -27.27
N THR A 173 -0.12 -0.04 -26.98
CA THR A 173 -0.06 -1.21 -27.88
C THR A 173 -1.41 -1.91 -27.96
N ALA A 174 -2.07 -2.15 -26.83
CA ALA A 174 -3.42 -2.74 -26.82
C ALA A 174 -4.44 -1.82 -27.52
N ASN A 175 -4.28 -0.50 -27.43
CA ASN A 175 -5.17 0.48 -28.03
C ASN A 175 -5.02 0.45 -29.56
N SER A 176 -3.78 0.33 -30.04
CA SER A 176 -3.45 0.28 -31.46
C SER A 176 -4.08 -0.91 -32.21
N ILE A 177 -4.40 -2.00 -31.49
CA ILE A 177 -5.10 -3.19 -32.04
C ILE A 177 -6.61 -3.19 -31.74
N GLY A 178 -7.12 -2.13 -31.11
CA GLY A 178 -8.54 -1.97 -30.78
C GLY A 178 -9.04 -2.89 -29.67
N ALA A 179 -8.14 -3.38 -28.80
CA ALA A 179 -8.50 -4.21 -27.66
C ALA A 179 -9.18 -3.36 -26.58
N ILE A 180 -10.23 -3.90 -25.94
CA ILE A 180 -10.80 -3.28 -24.73
C ILE A 180 -9.80 -3.42 -23.59
N GLN A 181 -9.58 -2.34 -22.85
CA GLN A 181 -8.60 -2.31 -21.77
C GLN A 181 -9.26 -2.09 -20.42
N VAL A 182 -8.93 -2.98 -19.49
CA VAL A 182 -9.27 -2.82 -18.09
C VAL A 182 -7.99 -2.84 -17.29
N ALA A 183 -7.65 -1.70 -16.68
CA ALA A 183 -6.39 -1.51 -15.99
C ALA A 183 -6.57 -1.11 -14.53
N SER A 184 -5.54 -1.38 -13.74
CA SER A 184 -5.43 -0.97 -12.35
C SER A 184 -3.97 -1.00 -11.95
N SER A 185 -3.45 0.14 -11.48
CA SER A 185 -2.14 0.19 -10.86
C SER A 185 -2.29 0.44 -9.36
N THR A 186 -1.52 -0.30 -8.57
CA THR A 186 -1.31 0.00 -7.15
C THR A 186 -0.28 1.12 -6.95
N GLU A 187 0.41 1.51 -8.02
CA GLU A 187 1.40 2.58 -8.02
C GLU A 187 0.73 3.90 -8.40
N LEU A 188 0.76 4.87 -7.48
CA LEU A 188 0.09 6.16 -7.64
C LEU A 188 0.67 6.97 -8.82
N THR A 189 1.96 6.81 -9.08
CA THR A 189 2.63 7.51 -10.18
C THR A 189 2.21 7.00 -11.55
N GLN A 190 1.71 5.76 -11.65
CA GLN A 190 1.33 5.15 -12.93
C GLN A 190 -0.16 5.15 -13.22
N THR A 191 -0.99 5.29 -12.19
CA THR A 191 -2.45 5.34 -12.35
C THR A 191 -2.90 6.38 -13.39
N PRO A 192 -2.33 7.61 -13.46
CA PRO A 192 -2.73 8.60 -14.47
C PRO A 192 -2.49 8.15 -15.91
N PHE A 193 -1.46 7.34 -16.17
CA PHE A 193 -1.18 6.83 -17.51
C PHE A 193 -2.24 5.85 -17.98
N PHE A 194 -2.66 4.93 -17.10
CA PHE A 194 -3.79 4.07 -17.43
C PHE A 194 -5.08 4.85 -17.60
N ILE A 195 -5.33 5.88 -16.78
CA ILE A 195 -6.53 6.73 -16.93
C ILE A 195 -6.55 7.40 -18.31
N ALA A 196 -5.39 7.79 -18.84
CA ALA A 196 -5.29 8.44 -20.13
C ALA A 196 -5.39 7.46 -21.32
N ALA A 197 -4.92 6.22 -21.17
CA ALA A 197 -4.73 5.29 -22.29
C ALA A 197 -5.72 4.10 -22.32
N CYS A 198 -6.41 3.79 -21.22
CA CYS A 198 -7.31 2.63 -21.12
C CYS A 198 -8.79 3.03 -21.07
N ASP A 199 -9.67 2.14 -21.55
CA ASP A 199 -11.13 2.35 -21.52
C ASP A 199 -11.68 2.38 -20.09
N TYR A 200 -11.20 1.48 -19.23
CA TYR A 200 -11.64 1.35 -17.85
C TYR A 200 -10.46 1.23 -16.90
N VAL A 201 -10.47 2.04 -15.84
CA VAL A 201 -9.43 2.02 -14.82
C VAL A 201 -10.05 1.89 -13.43
N LEU A 202 -9.58 0.89 -12.67
CA LEU A 202 -9.89 0.76 -11.26
C LEU A 202 -8.97 1.68 -10.46
N ILE A 203 -9.54 2.50 -9.58
CA ILE A 203 -8.80 3.50 -8.81
C ILE A 203 -8.85 3.19 -7.32
N GLY A 204 -7.69 3.29 -6.67
CA GLY A 204 -7.56 3.16 -5.22
C GLY A 204 -8.05 1.81 -4.70
N ASP A 205 -9.04 1.84 -3.81
CA ASP A 205 -9.57 0.63 -3.15
C ASP A 205 -10.40 -0.27 -4.08
N GLU A 206 -10.75 0.18 -5.29
CA GLU A 206 -11.52 -0.63 -6.24
C GLU A 206 -10.80 -1.91 -6.64
N PHE A 207 -9.46 -1.85 -6.75
CA PHE A 207 -8.62 -3.03 -7.02
C PHE A 207 -8.75 -4.09 -5.93
N TYR A 208 -8.74 -3.68 -4.67
CA TYR A 208 -8.84 -4.57 -3.51
C TYR A 208 -10.28 -5.04 -3.25
N ALA A 209 -11.27 -4.22 -3.64
CA ALA A 209 -12.68 -4.58 -3.58
C ALA A 209 -13.11 -5.58 -4.67
N ALA A 210 -12.31 -5.75 -5.72
CA ALA A 210 -12.68 -6.52 -6.91
C ALA A 210 -13.10 -7.96 -6.60
N SER A 211 -12.34 -8.68 -5.78
CA SER A 211 -12.68 -10.07 -5.40
C SER A 211 -14.04 -10.17 -4.69
N ALA A 212 -14.35 -9.22 -3.81
CA ALA A 212 -15.64 -9.17 -3.11
C ALA A 212 -16.79 -8.89 -4.08
N TYR A 213 -16.56 -8.01 -5.06
CA TYR A 213 -17.54 -7.65 -6.06
C TYR A 213 -17.85 -8.80 -7.03
N LEU A 214 -16.81 -9.45 -7.54
CA LEU A 214 -16.92 -10.51 -8.57
C LEU A 214 -17.43 -11.84 -8.00
N THR A 215 -16.92 -12.26 -6.82
CA THR A 215 -17.29 -13.58 -6.25
C THR A 215 -18.52 -13.54 -5.36
N ARG A 216 -18.92 -12.35 -4.88
CA ARG A 216 -20.02 -12.13 -3.92
C ARG A 216 -19.94 -13.01 -2.67
N GLN A 217 -18.75 -13.46 -2.28
CA GLN A 217 -18.58 -14.27 -1.08
C GLN A 217 -18.93 -13.45 0.18
N PRO A 218 -19.80 -13.95 1.08
CA PRO A 218 -20.29 -13.17 2.22
C PRO A 218 -19.17 -12.63 3.13
N VAL A 219 -18.06 -13.36 3.26
CA VAL A 219 -16.90 -12.93 4.07
C VAL A 219 -16.21 -11.73 3.43
N LEU A 220 -15.95 -11.76 2.12
CA LEU A 220 -15.30 -10.68 1.39
C LEU A 220 -16.20 -9.43 1.34
N VAL A 221 -17.48 -9.62 1.02
CA VAL A 221 -18.46 -8.54 0.94
C VAL A 221 -18.69 -7.89 2.30
N GLY A 222 -18.87 -8.70 3.35
CA GLY A 222 -19.04 -8.20 4.72
C GLY A 222 -17.80 -7.47 5.24
N SER A 223 -16.60 -7.97 4.91
CA SER A 223 -15.34 -7.31 5.27
C SER A 223 -15.20 -5.96 4.58
N LEU A 224 -15.44 -5.89 3.25
CA LEU A 224 -15.36 -4.66 2.48
C LEU A 224 -16.28 -3.57 3.07
N ILE A 225 -17.55 -3.90 3.31
CA ILE A 225 -18.51 -2.94 3.87
C ILE A 225 -18.15 -2.57 5.30
N GLY A 226 -17.69 -3.52 6.12
CA GLY A 226 -17.24 -3.22 7.47
C GLY A 226 -16.07 -2.23 7.50
N GLN A 227 -15.12 -2.39 6.57
CA GLN A 227 -14.00 -1.47 6.40
C GLN A 227 -14.45 -0.08 5.92
N ASP A 228 -15.37 0.00 4.97
CA ASP A 228 -15.92 1.27 4.50
C ASP A 228 -16.64 2.04 5.61
N TRP A 229 -17.42 1.35 6.46
CA TRP A 229 -18.06 1.94 7.64
C TRP A 229 -17.03 2.42 8.67
N GLY A 230 -15.96 1.64 8.87
CA GLY A 230 -14.85 2.03 9.74
C GLY A 230 -14.16 3.31 9.25
N LYS A 231 -13.83 3.37 7.95
CA LYS A 231 -13.25 4.55 7.30
C LYS A 231 -14.15 5.77 7.42
N LEU A 232 -15.46 5.61 7.18
CA LEU A 232 -16.44 6.70 7.28
C LEU A 232 -16.56 7.24 8.71
N THR A 233 -16.58 6.34 9.70
CA THR A 233 -16.63 6.71 11.12
C THR A 233 -15.39 7.50 11.52
N LEU A 234 -14.20 7.02 11.11
CA LEU A 234 -12.93 7.70 11.37
C LEU A 234 -12.88 9.07 10.69
N ALA A 235 -13.27 9.16 9.42
CA ALA A 235 -13.32 10.42 8.68
C ALA A 235 -14.26 11.43 9.34
N SER A 236 -15.42 10.98 9.81
CA SER A 236 -16.39 11.82 10.54
C SER A 236 -15.81 12.33 11.86
N MET A 237 -15.13 11.47 12.61
CA MET A 237 -14.47 11.85 13.87
C MET A 237 -13.36 12.89 13.63
N VAL A 238 -12.55 12.71 12.58
CA VAL A 238 -11.53 13.71 12.18
C VAL A 238 -12.19 15.03 11.80
N ALA A 239 -13.27 15.02 11.00
CA ALA A 239 -13.99 16.23 10.61
C ALA A 239 -14.55 16.98 11.83
N VAL A 240 -15.18 16.28 12.78
CA VAL A 240 -15.67 16.87 14.03
C VAL A 240 -14.51 17.43 14.87
N GLY A 241 -13.39 16.72 14.96
CA GLY A 241 -12.20 17.17 15.67
C GLY A 241 -11.62 18.47 15.09
N VAL A 242 -11.54 18.56 13.76
CA VAL A 242 -11.10 19.76 13.06
C VAL A 242 -12.04 20.92 13.36
N ILE A 243 -13.35 20.75 13.18
CA ILE A 243 -14.35 21.80 13.43
C ILE A 243 -14.31 22.27 14.88
N SER A 244 -14.28 21.36 15.85
CA SER A 244 -14.22 21.68 17.28
C SER A 244 -12.95 22.47 17.62
N THR A 245 -11.81 22.10 17.04
CA THR A 245 -10.53 22.80 17.26
C THR A 245 -10.57 24.20 16.66
N THR A 246 -11.11 24.34 15.44
CA THR A 246 -11.26 25.64 14.78
C THR A 246 -12.17 26.59 15.59
N ILE A 247 -13.30 26.10 16.12
CA ILE A 247 -14.19 26.91 16.97
C ILE A 247 -13.48 27.33 18.27
N GLN A 248 -12.77 26.42 18.92
CA GLN A 248 -12.02 26.71 20.14
C GLN A 248 -10.93 27.77 19.88
N MET A 249 -10.18 27.66 18.79
CA MET A 249 -9.18 28.66 18.40
C MET A 249 -9.79 30.02 18.05
N THR A 250 -11.00 30.05 17.51
CA THR A 250 -11.71 31.30 17.19
C THR A 250 -12.29 31.97 18.45
N GLY A 251 -12.67 31.18 19.46
CA GLY A 251 -13.22 31.68 20.73
C GLY A 251 -12.19 31.95 21.82
N ALA A 252 -10.94 31.49 21.66
CA ALA A 252 -9.85 31.79 22.59
C ALA A 252 -9.24 33.16 22.24
N PRO A 253 -9.19 34.14 23.16
CA PRO A 253 -8.37 35.32 22.94
C PRO A 253 -6.93 34.85 22.79
N VAL A 254 -6.31 35.14 21.64
CA VAL A 254 -4.88 34.98 21.42
C VAL A 254 -4.17 35.91 22.42
N THR A 255 -3.99 35.43 23.64
CA THR A 255 -3.12 36.05 24.62
C THR A 255 -1.73 35.56 24.28
N SER A 256 -1.24 35.97 23.11
CA SER A 256 0.16 35.91 22.81
C SER A 256 0.82 36.91 23.75
N THR A 257 1.22 36.45 24.92
CA THR A 257 2.22 37.13 25.72
C THR A 257 3.51 37.06 24.92
N PHE A 258 3.63 37.90 23.89
CA PHE A 258 4.90 38.21 23.27
C PHE A 258 5.71 38.86 24.37
N LYS A 259 6.55 38.06 25.04
CA LYS A 259 7.65 38.63 25.81
C LYS A 259 8.52 39.28 24.76
N GLU A 260 8.43 40.60 24.62
CA GLU A 260 9.41 41.38 23.87
C GLU A 260 10.76 41.15 24.52
N GLU A 261 11.46 40.11 24.08
CA GLU A 261 12.89 40.05 24.26
C GLU A 261 13.45 41.13 23.35
N LYS A 262 13.81 42.28 23.95
CA LYS A 262 14.49 43.37 23.26
C LYS A 262 15.72 42.79 22.57
N LEU A 263 15.58 42.49 21.29
CA LEU A 263 16.71 42.17 20.43
C LEU A 263 17.61 43.41 20.41
N ASP A 264 18.83 43.23 20.89
CA ASP A 264 19.84 44.28 20.89
C ASP A 264 20.01 44.80 19.47
N LYS A 265 20.10 46.13 19.32
CA LYS A 265 20.12 46.78 17.99
C LYS A 265 21.20 46.12 17.12
N PRO A 266 20.93 45.83 15.83
CA PRO A 266 21.88 45.13 14.98
C PRO A 266 23.19 45.91 14.88
N ARG A 267 24.21 45.43 15.59
CA ARG A 267 25.58 45.96 15.54
C ARG A 267 26.33 45.20 14.45
N ARG A 268 27.11 45.92 13.63
CA ARG A 268 28.04 45.26 12.70
C ARG A 268 29.05 44.42 13.50
N LEU A 269 29.09 43.13 13.22
CA LEU A 269 30.07 42.21 13.79
C LEU A 269 31.47 42.67 13.39
N LYS A 270 32.39 42.76 14.36
CA LYS A 270 33.80 43.03 14.06
C LYS A 270 34.41 41.78 13.40
N GLN A 271 35.44 41.94 12.57
CA GLN A 271 36.08 40.82 11.84
C GLN A 271 36.55 39.68 12.78
N SER A 272 36.87 40.01 14.04
CA SER A 272 37.23 39.05 15.10
C SER A 272 36.07 38.21 15.62
N GLU A 273 34.82 38.67 15.46
CA GLU A 273 33.59 38.02 15.95
C GLU A 273 32.93 37.16 14.85
N THR A 274 33.55 37.08 13.67
CA THR A 274 33.05 36.25 12.56
C THR A 274 33.34 34.78 12.81
N THR A 275 32.37 33.91 12.54
CA THR A 275 32.47 32.45 12.71
C THR A 275 33.72 31.85 12.06
N PHE A 276 34.15 32.43 10.93
CA PHE A 276 35.37 32.03 10.22
C PHE A 276 36.65 32.26 11.03
N THR A 277 36.71 33.34 11.82
CA THR A 277 37.86 33.68 12.66
C THR A 277 37.94 32.79 13.90
N HIS A 278 36.78 32.45 14.47
CA HIS A 278 36.66 31.51 15.60
C HIS A 278 37.03 30.06 15.22
N LEU A 279 36.96 29.73 13.91
CA LEU A 279 37.34 28.43 13.36
C LEU A 279 38.86 28.32 13.14
N LEU A 280 39.53 29.43 12.83
CA LEU A 280 40.98 29.48 12.57
C LEU A 280 41.81 29.77 13.83
N LYS A 281 41.22 30.40 14.85
CA LYS A 281 41.79 30.58 16.18
C LYS A 281 40.75 30.21 17.24
N PRO A 282 40.58 28.90 17.54
CA PRO A 282 39.69 28.50 18.62
C PRO A 282 40.18 29.10 19.94
N ASP A 283 39.28 29.70 20.69
CA ASP A 283 39.58 30.32 21.99
C ASP A 283 39.95 29.23 23.01
N THR A 284 41.25 29.11 23.30
CA THR A 284 41.80 28.08 24.20
C THR A 284 41.57 28.38 25.67
N SER A 285 41.03 29.55 26.02
CA SER A 285 40.80 29.96 27.42
C SER A 285 39.85 29.02 28.18
N LYS A 286 38.79 28.55 27.53
CA LYS A 286 37.84 27.60 28.12
C LYS A 286 38.42 26.21 28.31
N LEU A 287 39.31 25.78 27.41
CA LEU A 287 40.01 24.50 27.52
C LEU A 287 41.03 24.54 28.66
N GLU A 288 41.72 25.66 28.89
CA GLU A 288 42.64 25.83 30.02
C GLU A 288 41.92 25.87 31.38
N GLU A 289 40.72 26.47 31.46
CA GLU A 289 39.90 26.42 32.68
C GLU A 289 39.39 25.01 32.99
N GLU A 290 38.94 24.24 31.97
CA GLU A 290 38.54 22.85 32.17
C GLU A 290 39.71 21.96 32.60
N PHE A 291 40.89 22.15 32.00
CA PHE A 291 42.11 21.44 32.42
C PHE A 291 42.50 21.76 33.88
N LYS A 292 42.44 23.02 34.30
CA LYS A 292 42.69 23.41 35.71
C LYS A 292 41.66 22.85 36.68
N LYS A 293 40.39 22.75 36.26
CA LYS A 293 39.30 22.23 37.09
C LYS A 293 39.39 20.72 37.28
N ASN A 294 39.77 19.97 36.24
CA ASN A 294 40.02 18.53 36.36
C ASN A 294 41.26 18.21 37.20
N ASN A 295 42.35 18.98 37.07
CA ASN A 295 43.56 18.77 37.89
C ASN A 295 43.37 19.10 39.39
N ARG A 296 42.35 19.90 39.74
CA ARG A 296 41.97 20.14 41.15
C ARG A 296 41.16 19.00 41.75
N ARG A 297 40.40 18.25 40.95
CA ARG A 297 39.58 17.12 41.40
C ARG A 297 40.39 15.87 41.75
N GLU A 298 41.58 15.69 41.18
CA GLU A 298 42.47 14.57 41.51
C GLU A 298 43.30 14.76 42.79
N LYS A 299 43.32 15.97 43.39
CA LYS A 299 44.16 16.29 44.55
C LYS A 299 43.47 16.25 45.92
N GLU A 300 42.18 15.90 45.99
CA GLU A 300 41.48 15.74 47.27
C GLU A 300 41.43 14.26 47.70
N PRO A 301 41.95 13.89 48.89
CA PRO A 301 41.90 12.51 49.36
C PRO A 301 40.49 12.14 49.83
N LYS A 302 39.99 10.98 49.41
CA LYS A 302 38.74 10.38 49.90
C LYS A 302 38.92 9.97 51.36
N THR A 303 38.13 10.55 52.26
CA THR A 303 37.97 10.09 53.65
C THR A 303 36.78 9.15 53.74
N ASP A 304 37.01 7.98 54.35
CA ASP A 304 36.04 6.94 54.67
C ASP A 304 34.95 7.41 55.64
N GLU A 305 33.71 6.98 55.43
CA GLU A 305 32.76 6.73 56.52
C GLU A 305 31.92 5.47 56.26
N THR A 306 31.72 4.75 57.37
CA THR A 306 31.42 3.32 57.50
C THR A 306 29.93 3.08 57.76
N GLY A 307 29.38 1.98 57.21
CA GLY A 307 28.51 1.04 57.93
C GLY A 307 27.01 1.37 58.14
N ALA A 308 26.12 0.55 57.57
CA ALA A 308 25.27 -0.41 58.31
C ALA A 308 23.90 -0.75 57.64
N SER A 309 23.60 -2.06 57.69
CA SER A 309 22.30 -2.74 57.53
C SER A 309 21.75 -2.92 56.11
N GLN A 310 21.19 -4.05 55.68
CA GLN A 310 20.99 -5.39 56.26
C GLN A 310 20.56 -6.28 55.08
N GLY A 311 21.23 -7.42 54.85
CA GLY A 311 20.84 -8.40 53.84
C GLY A 311 20.30 -9.65 54.51
N THR A 312 19.02 -9.96 54.28
CA THR A 312 18.43 -11.27 54.52
C THR A 312 18.57 -12.09 53.25
N ALA A 313 19.36 -13.16 53.29
CA ALA A 313 19.29 -14.28 52.35
C ALA A 313 19.35 -15.57 53.16
N ASP A 314 18.27 -16.32 53.05
CA ASP A 314 18.00 -17.61 53.65
C ASP A 314 18.83 -18.72 52.96
N GLN A 315 19.01 -19.81 53.71
CA GLN A 315 19.88 -20.95 53.50
C GLN A 315 19.45 -21.79 52.27
N GLY A 316 20.35 -22.49 51.56
CA GLY A 316 20.79 -23.86 51.88
C GLY A 316 19.71 -24.88 51.47
N GLY A 317 19.93 -25.96 50.73
CA GLY A 317 21.10 -26.65 50.23
C GLY A 317 20.63 -27.99 49.64
N GLN A 318 21.59 -28.75 49.09
CA GLN A 318 21.50 -30.12 48.55
C GLN A 318 20.92 -30.28 47.14
#